data_AF-L7UFL6-F1
#
_entry.id   AF-L7UFL6-F1
#
_cell.length_a   1.000
_cell.length_b   1.000
_cell.length_c   1.000
_cell.angle_alpha   90.00
_cell.angle_beta   90.00
_cell.angle_gamma   90.00
#
_symmetry.space_group_name_H-M   'P 1'
#
loop_
_entity.id
_entity.type
_entity.pdbx_description
1 polymer ?
#
loop_
_entity_poly.entity_id
_entity_poly.type
_entity_poly.pdbx_seq_one_letter_code
_entity_poly.pdbx_strand_id
1 'polypeptide(L)'
;MERAARGATQVSRPVLRSVLHEALESELGGEVVVKSATVSGRIFVVDQKVAWAVLNGPGVQNFSSLLIQNEWVSRDDVEQVMAECRKSGGNFCEVLVAWGLVPRDTLRELLRGHMAGHLRALLAVPDAQALFVPQPRTYSSQLTFSLEELAPPVEQHPTHPSAERDVMPNVKLSLEETLKIEGAFAACLVDAKSGMCLGSQGGTATFNIETAAAANTEVVRAKMKAMSVLGIKDRIEDILITLGEQYHVIRPLASREGLFFYVALNRANANLAMARFRLAEIEKGLQL
;
A
#
# COMPACT_ATOMS: atom_id res chain seq x y z
N MET A 1 -14.63 -46.45 -19.92
CA MET A 1 -15.42 -45.32 -19.40
C MET A 1 -14.69 -44.74 -18.20
N GLU A 2 -13.74 -43.85 -18.45
CA GLU A 2 -13.06 -43.05 -17.43
C GLU A 2 -14.01 -42.01 -16.84
N ARG A 3 -14.13 -41.97 -15.51
CA ARG A 3 -14.58 -40.78 -14.78
C ARG A 3 -13.34 -40.07 -14.26
N ALA A 4 -12.87 -39.11 -15.04
CA ALA A 4 -11.79 -38.21 -14.66
C ALA A 4 -12.22 -37.33 -13.47
N ALA A 5 -11.52 -37.48 -12.36
CA ALA A 5 -11.50 -36.53 -11.26
C ALA A 5 -10.93 -35.20 -11.78
N ARG A 6 -11.79 -34.16 -11.87
CA ARG A 6 -11.31 -32.79 -12.09
C ARG A 6 -10.97 -32.19 -10.73
N GLY A 7 -9.69 -32.30 -10.36
CA GLY A 7 -9.10 -31.43 -9.36
C GLY A 7 -9.11 -30.00 -9.90
N ALA A 8 -9.98 -29.16 -9.34
CA ALA A 8 -9.91 -27.73 -9.56
C ALA A 8 -8.75 -27.20 -8.71
N THR A 9 -7.61 -26.95 -9.34
CA THR A 9 -6.48 -26.26 -8.74
C THR A 9 -6.94 -24.84 -8.40
N GLN A 10 -7.32 -24.63 -7.14
CA GLN A 10 -7.79 -23.36 -6.63
C GLN A 10 -6.59 -22.42 -6.51
N VAL A 11 -6.34 -21.67 -7.59
CA VAL A 11 -5.42 -20.54 -7.57
C VAL A 11 -6.02 -19.50 -6.62
N SER A 12 -5.48 -19.40 -5.41
CA SER A 12 -5.82 -18.40 -4.40
C SER A 12 -5.43 -17.01 -4.92
N ARG A 13 -6.29 -16.40 -5.74
CA ARG A 13 -6.41 -14.95 -5.76
C ARG A 13 -7.01 -14.54 -4.41
N PRO A 14 -6.51 -13.50 -3.72
CA PRO A 14 -7.10 -13.09 -2.45
C PRO A 14 -8.59 -12.77 -2.68
N VAL A 15 -9.47 -13.63 -2.16
CA VAL A 15 -10.91 -13.71 -2.46
C VAL A 15 -11.59 -12.34 -2.32
N LEU A 16 -11.12 -11.53 -1.36
CA LEU A 16 -11.63 -10.18 -1.14
C LEU A 16 -11.37 -9.22 -2.30
N ARG A 17 -10.20 -9.28 -2.97
CA ARG A 17 -9.90 -8.37 -4.09
C ARG A 17 -10.83 -8.62 -5.26
N SER A 18 -11.07 -9.89 -5.61
CA SER A 18 -11.98 -10.24 -6.70
C SER A 18 -13.42 -9.83 -6.39
N VAL A 19 -13.89 -10.07 -5.18
CA VAL A 19 -15.26 -9.72 -4.77
C VAL A 19 -15.46 -8.20 -4.70
N LEU A 20 -14.42 -7.45 -4.31
CA LEU A 20 -14.47 -5.99 -4.32
C LEU A 20 -14.49 -5.43 -5.75
N HIS A 21 -13.70 -5.99 -6.67
CA HIS A 21 -13.77 -5.61 -8.08
C HIS A 21 -15.15 -5.87 -8.68
N GLU A 22 -15.73 -7.05 -8.43
CA GLU A 22 -17.10 -7.39 -8.84
C GLU A 22 -18.13 -6.38 -8.30
N ALA A 23 -18.00 -5.98 -7.03
CA ALA A 23 -18.90 -5.00 -6.43
C ALA A 23 -18.79 -3.61 -7.07
N LEU A 24 -17.59 -3.22 -7.52
CA LEU A 24 -17.35 -1.92 -8.16
C LEU A 24 -17.78 -1.90 -9.62
N GLU A 25 -17.84 -3.05 -10.30
CA GLU A 25 -18.39 -3.17 -11.65
C GLU A 25 -19.94 -3.23 -11.66
N SER A 26 -20.58 -3.42 -10.50
CA SER A 26 -22.04 -3.47 -10.38
C SER A 26 -22.70 -2.10 -10.56
N GLU A 27 -23.58 -1.99 -11.55
CA GLU A 27 -24.42 -0.80 -11.78
C GLU A 27 -25.42 -0.53 -10.64
N LEU A 28 -25.79 -1.56 -9.87
CA LEU A 28 -26.71 -1.42 -8.73
C LEU A 28 -26.01 -0.89 -7.47
N GLY A 29 -24.68 -1.01 -7.40
CA GLY A 29 -23.94 -0.95 -6.14
C GLY A 29 -24.26 -2.12 -5.21
N GLY A 30 -23.91 -1.98 -3.93
CA GLY A 30 -24.21 -2.98 -2.90
C GLY A 30 -23.28 -2.94 -1.70
N GLU A 31 -23.21 -4.06 -0.99
CA GLU A 31 -22.28 -4.23 0.14
C GLU A 31 -21.40 -5.46 -0.04
N VAL A 32 -20.09 -5.31 0.21
CA VAL A 32 -19.15 -6.42 0.35
C VAL A 32 -19.02 -6.72 1.83
N VAL A 33 -19.46 -7.90 2.23
CA VAL A 33 -19.34 -8.40 3.61
C VAL A 33 -18.05 -9.20 3.72
N VAL A 34 -17.17 -8.78 4.63
CA VAL A 34 -15.89 -9.44 4.90
C VAL A 34 -15.94 -10.08 6.28
N LYS A 35 -15.54 -11.34 6.38
CA LYS A 35 -15.43 -12.06 7.66
C LYS A 35 -14.15 -12.88 7.70
N SER A 36 -13.48 -12.83 8.85
CA SER A 36 -12.42 -13.76 9.21
C SER A 36 -12.63 -14.23 10.66
N ALA A 37 -11.71 -15.05 11.17
CA ALA A 37 -11.73 -15.48 12.57
C ALA A 37 -11.50 -14.34 13.57
N THR A 38 -10.83 -13.26 13.16
CA THR A 38 -10.38 -12.18 14.06
C THR A 38 -10.99 -10.82 13.74
N VAL A 39 -11.49 -10.63 12.52
CA VAL A 39 -12.06 -9.36 12.08
C VAL A 39 -13.33 -9.56 11.25
N SER A 40 -14.21 -8.57 11.27
CA SER A 40 -15.33 -8.48 10.34
C SER A 40 -15.36 -7.08 9.74
N GLY A 41 -15.78 -6.96 8.49
CA GLY A 41 -15.87 -5.68 7.83
C GLY A 41 -17.02 -5.62 6.85
N ARG A 42 -17.39 -4.40 6.49
CA ARG A 42 -18.37 -4.12 5.44
C ARG A 42 -17.85 -2.98 4.60
N ILE A 43 -17.86 -3.18 3.28
CA ILE A 43 -17.51 -2.15 2.31
C ILE A 43 -18.76 -1.85 1.51
N PHE A 44 -19.20 -0.61 1.52
CA PHE A 44 -20.38 -0.17 0.79
C PHE A 44 -19.93 0.47 -0.52
N VAL A 45 -20.54 0.05 -1.61
CA VAL A 45 -20.19 0.47 -2.97
C VAL A 45 -21.41 1.07 -3.65
N VAL A 46 -21.24 2.24 -4.26
CA VAL A 46 -22.27 2.97 -5.01
C VAL A 46 -21.61 3.67 -6.19
N ASP A 47 -22.22 3.61 -7.37
CA ASP A 47 -21.71 4.25 -8.60
C ASP A 47 -20.22 3.96 -8.86
N GLN A 48 -19.82 2.70 -8.75
CA GLN A 48 -18.44 2.22 -8.92
C GLN A 48 -17.42 2.84 -7.94
N LYS A 49 -17.89 3.46 -6.86
CA LYS A 49 -17.07 4.07 -5.81
C LYS A 49 -17.35 3.45 -4.46
N VAL A 50 -16.34 3.47 -3.60
CA VAL A 50 -16.48 3.09 -2.20
C VAL A 50 -17.10 4.26 -1.44
N ALA A 51 -18.28 4.03 -0.89
CA ALA A 51 -19.03 5.02 -0.13
C ALA A 51 -18.67 4.98 1.37
N TRP A 52 -18.36 3.78 1.89
CA TRP A 52 -18.00 3.60 3.30
C TRP A 52 -17.31 2.26 3.53
N ALA A 53 -16.37 2.20 4.47
CA ALA A 53 -15.71 0.96 4.87
C ALA A 53 -15.62 0.86 6.39
N VAL A 54 -16.30 -0.13 6.96
CA VAL A 54 -16.21 -0.46 8.39
C VAL A 54 -15.33 -1.69 8.55
N LEU A 55 -14.41 -1.60 9.49
CA LEU A 55 -13.68 -2.73 10.03
C LEU A 55 -14.02 -2.83 11.52
N ASN A 56 -14.31 -4.03 11.99
CA ASN A 56 -14.56 -4.37 13.38
C ASN A 56 -13.55 -5.44 13.78
N GLY A 57 -12.76 -5.17 14.82
CA GLY A 57 -11.75 -6.08 15.31
C GLY A 57 -10.96 -5.47 16.47
N PRO A 58 -10.05 -6.23 17.10
CA PRO A 58 -9.23 -5.74 18.20
C PRO A 58 -8.38 -4.54 17.76
N GLY A 59 -8.43 -3.44 18.52
CA GLY A 59 -7.61 -2.25 18.27
C GLY A 59 -8.05 -1.37 17.10
N VAL A 60 -9.19 -1.65 16.46
CA VAL A 60 -9.70 -0.83 15.36
C VAL A 60 -10.35 0.44 15.90
N GLN A 61 -9.86 1.60 15.45
CA GLN A 61 -10.44 2.88 15.80
C GLN A 61 -11.64 3.21 14.90
N ASN A 62 -12.69 3.80 15.46
CA ASN A 62 -13.79 4.34 14.66
C ASN A 62 -13.49 5.77 14.20
N PHE A 63 -14.16 6.21 13.14
CA PHE A 63 -13.92 7.55 12.56
C PHE A 63 -14.21 8.69 13.56
N SER A 64 -15.24 8.55 14.41
CA SER A 64 -15.54 9.53 15.45
C SER A 64 -14.39 9.71 16.47
N SER A 65 -13.69 8.64 16.83
CA SER A 65 -12.54 8.72 17.74
C SER A 65 -11.37 9.46 17.10
N LEU A 66 -11.18 9.31 15.77
CA LEU A 66 -10.18 10.06 15.02
C LEU A 66 -10.49 11.56 15.02
N LEU A 67 -11.76 11.94 14.82
CA LEU A 67 -12.18 13.35 14.84
C LEU A 67 -11.97 13.97 16.23
N ILE A 68 -12.26 13.23 17.31
CA ILE A 68 -12.03 13.69 18.69
C ILE A 68 -10.52 13.82 18.99
N GLN A 69 -9.71 12.83 18.59
CA GLN A 69 -8.26 12.85 18.82
C GLN A 69 -7.56 14.00 18.09
N ASN A 70 -8.06 14.37 16.92
CA ASN A 70 -7.56 15.49 16.14
C ASN A 70 -8.23 16.82 16.51
N GLU A 71 -8.99 16.87 17.61
CA GLU A 71 -9.65 18.06 18.16
C GLU A 71 -10.63 18.76 17.20
N TRP A 72 -11.15 18.06 16.19
CA TRP A 72 -12.13 18.61 15.25
C TRP A 72 -13.54 18.69 15.84
N VAL A 73 -13.87 17.77 16.74
CA VAL A 73 -15.19 17.68 17.40
C VAL A 73 -15.02 17.20 18.84
N SER A 74 -15.91 17.64 19.73
CA SER A 74 -15.99 17.09 21.08
C SER A 74 -16.77 15.77 21.11
N ARG A 75 -16.70 15.06 22.23
CA ARG A 75 -17.53 13.87 22.48
C ARG A 75 -19.03 14.22 22.41
N ASP A 76 -19.41 15.37 22.95
CA ASP A 76 -20.79 15.84 22.97
C ASP A 76 -21.30 16.14 21.55
N ASP A 77 -20.47 16.74 20.70
CA ASP A 77 -20.81 16.99 19.29
C ASP A 77 -21.09 15.67 18.55
N VAL A 78 -20.24 14.65 18.75
CA VAL A 78 -20.44 13.32 18.14
C VAL A 78 -21.74 12.68 18.62
N GLU A 79 -22.06 12.75 19.91
CA GLU A 79 -23.29 12.20 20.45
C GLU A 79 -24.54 12.86 19.85
N GLN A 80 -24.52 14.19 19.70
CA GLN A 80 -25.61 14.95 19.08
C GLN A 80 -25.77 14.64 17.59
N VAL A 81 -24.66 14.58 16.85
CA VAL A 81 -24.65 14.22 15.41
C VAL A 81 -25.20 12.80 15.23
N MET A 82 -24.78 11.85 16.06
CA MET A 82 -25.27 10.46 16.02
C MET A 82 -26.76 10.36 16.39
N ALA A 83 -27.25 11.21 17.30
CA ALA A 83 -28.67 11.30 17.60
C ALA A 83 -29.47 11.82 16.40
N GLU A 84 -28.98 12.86 15.71
CA GLU A 84 -29.62 13.40 14.52
C GLU A 84 -29.59 12.40 13.36
N CYS A 85 -28.49 11.67 13.14
CA CYS A 85 -28.41 10.63 12.11
C CYS A 85 -29.43 9.51 12.35
N ARG A 86 -29.65 9.12 13.62
CA ARG A 86 -30.67 8.13 13.98
C ARG A 86 -32.10 8.63 13.75
N LYS A 87 -32.34 9.93 13.92
CA LYS A 87 -33.66 10.56 13.77
C LYS A 87 -34.01 10.83 12.29
N SER A 88 -33.05 11.37 11.53
CA SER A 88 -33.24 11.78 10.13
C SER A 88 -32.93 10.67 9.13
N GLY A 89 -32.22 9.61 9.55
CA GLY A 89 -31.60 8.64 8.63
C GLY A 89 -30.43 9.22 7.85
N GLY A 90 -29.96 10.42 8.23
CA GLY A 90 -28.88 11.14 7.57
C GLY A 90 -27.51 10.50 7.75
N ASN A 91 -26.60 10.81 6.84
CA ASN A 91 -25.21 10.37 6.89
C ASN A 91 -24.42 11.17 7.94
N PHE A 92 -23.69 10.47 8.81
CA PHE A 92 -22.84 11.06 9.84
C PHE A 92 -21.94 12.19 9.33
N CYS A 93 -21.26 11.98 8.19
CA CYS A 93 -20.35 12.97 7.63
C CYS A 93 -21.10 14.17 7.02
N GLU A 94 -22.28 13.96 6.44
CA GLU A 94 -23.09 15.08 5.92
C GLU A 94 -23.65 15.94 7.05
N VAL A 95 -24.05 15.34 8.17
CA VAL A 95 -24.51 16.10 9.35
C VAL A 95 -23.36 16.93 9.94
N LEU A 96 -22.15 16.37 10.02
CA LEU A 96 -20.96 17.13 10.45
C LEU A 96 -20.71 18.38 9.59
N VAL A 97 -20.82 18.24 8.26
CA VAL A 97 -20.64 19.37 7.33
C VAL A 97 -21.80 20.36 7.45
N ALA A 98 -23.04 19.86 7.49
CA ALA A 98 -24.24 20.69 7.57
C ALA A 98 -24.28 21.55 8.83
N TRP A 99 -23.76 21.03 9.95
CA TRP A 99 -23.65 21.76 11.22
C TRP A 99 -22.41 22.64 11.32
N GLY A 100 -21.54 22.63 10.29
CA GLY A 100 -20.32 23.43 10.26
C GLY A 100 -19.25 22.98 11.26
N LEU A 101 -19.36 21.76 11.81
CA LEU A 101 -18.42 21.22 12.80
C LEU A 101 -17.07 20.89 12.16
N VAL A 102 -17.09 20.38 10.93
CA VAL A 102 -15.87 20.09 10.15
C VAL A 102 -16.06 20.58 8.72
N PRO A 103 -15.10 21.36 8.16
CA PRO A 103 -15.14 21.74 6.76
C PRO A 103 -15.19 20.52 5.84
N ARG A 104 -15.97 20.59 4.75
CA ARG A 104 -16.18 19.45 3.85
C ARG A 104 -14.88 18.88 3.28
N ASP A 105 -13.96 19.73 2.84
CA ASP A 105 -12.69 19.29 2.25
C ASP A 105 -11.79 18.58 3.26
N THR A 106 -11.73 19.12 4.48
CA THR A 106 -11.00 18.49 5.59
C THR A 106 -11.63 17.16 5.98
N LEU A 107 -12.96 17.11 6.06
CA LEU A 107 -13.68 15.88 6.36
C LEU A 107 -13.47 14.82 5.28
N ARG A 108 -13.45 15.23 4.01
CA ARG A 108 -13.15 14.34 2.88
C ARG A 108 -11.76 13.72 3.02
N GLU A 109 -10.73 14.52 3.32
CA GLU A 109 -9.35 14.01 3.43
C GLU A 109 -9.16 13.09 4.63
N LEU A 110 -9.70 13.46 5.79
CA LEU A 110 -9.69 12.61 6.99
C LEU A 110 -10.42 11.29 6.74
N LEU A 111 -11.58 11.35 6.08
CA LEU A 111 -12.37 10.18 5.76
C LEU A 111 -11.67 9.27 4.74
N ARG A 112 -11.05 9.86 3.71
CA ARG A 112 -10.24 9.15 2.71
C ARG A 112 -9.12 8.36 3.38
N GLY A 113 -8.35 9.01 4.25
CA GLY A 113 -7.25 8.36 4.99
C GLY A 113 -7.75 7.23 5.90
N HIS A 114 -8.85 7.46 6.62
CA HIS A 114 -9.46 6.45 7.48
C HIS A 114 -9.95 5.22 6.68
N MET A 115 -10.67 5.46 5.58
CA MET A 115 -11.19 4.40 4.71
C MET A 115 -10.08 3.63 4.01
N ALA A 116 -9.03 4.32 3.54
CA ALA A 116 -7.84 3.69 2.97
C ALA A 116 -7.14 2.75 3.98
N GLY A 117 -7.05 3.18 5.24
CA GLY A 117 -6.51 2.37 6.33
C GLY A 117 -7.32 1.08 6.57
N HIS A 118 -8.64 1.20 6.67
CA HIS A 118 -9.53 0.05 6.84
C HIS A 118 -9.50 -0.91 5.66
N LEU A 119 -9.53 -0.37 4.43
CA LEU A 119 -9.48 -1.18 3.22
C LEU A 119 -8.16 -1.95 3.13
N ARG A 120 -7.04 -1.30 3.43
CA ARG A 120 -5.71 -1.95 3.49
C ARG A 120 -5.67 -3.06 4.54
N ALA A 121 -6.19 -2.79 5.74
CA ALA A 121 -6.24 -3.78 6.81
C ALA A 121 -7.11 -4.98 6.42
N LEU A 122 -8.29 -4.77 5.83
CA LEU A 122 -9.15 -5.84 5.33
C LEU A 122 -8.47 -6.67 4.23
N LEU A 123 -7.83 -6.02 3.28
CA LEU A 123 -7.12 -6.66 2.17
C LEU A 123 -5.87 -7.44 2.59
N ALA A 124 -5.31 -7.14 3.76
CA ALA A 124 -4.14 -7.83 4.32
C ALA A 124 -4.50 -9.10 5.11
N VAL A 125 -5.79 -9.38 5.34
CA VAL A 125 -6.23 -10.54 6.12
C VAL A 125 -6.20 -11.80 5.23
N PRO A 126 -5.33 -12.78 5.50
CA PRO A 126 -5.11 -13.91 4.59
C PRO A 126 -6.32 -14.86 4.51
N ASP A 127 -7.05 -15.05 5.60
CA ASP A 127 -8.20 -15.95 5.69
C ASP A 127 -9.55 -15.23 5.57
N ALA A 128 -9.56 -14.03 5.00
CA ALA A 128 -10.78 -13.26 4.83
C ALA A 128 -11.68 -13.90 3.77
N GLN A 129 -12.88 -14.29 4.19
CA GLN A 129 -13.98 -14.61 3.29
C GLN A 129 -14.71 -13.32 2.95
N ALA A 130 -15.08 -13.16 1.68
CA ALA A 130 -15.81 -12.02 1.19
C ALA A 130 -17.02 -12.47 0.38
N LEU A 131 -18.14 -11.77 0.56
CA LEU A 131 -19.35 -11.97 -0.22
C LEU A 131 -19.87 -10.61 -0.68
N PHE A 132 -20.13 -10.47 -1.97
CA PHE A 132 -20.83 -9.30 -2.51
C PHE A 132 -22.34 -9.53 -2.46
N VAL A 133 -23.06 -8.54 -1.95
CA VAL A 133 -24.52 -8.50 -1.88
C VAL A 133 -25.00 -7.28 -2.69
N PRO A 134 -25.42 -7.47 -3.96
CA PRO A 134 -25.94 -6.40 -4.78
C PRO A 134 -27.21 -5.83 -4.15
N GLN A 135 -27.24 -4.51 -3.93
CA GLN A 135 -28.39 -3.82 -3.38
C GLN A 135 -28.45 -2.41 -3.97
N PRO A 136 -29.60 -1.97 -4.52
CA PRO A 136 -29.76 -0.63 -5.01
C PRO A 136 -29.57 0.36 -3.85
N ARG A 137 -28.57 1.24 -3.99
CA ARG A 137 -28.28 2.27 -3.00
C ARG A 137 -28.17 3.62 -3.68
N THR A 138 -29.04 4.54 -3.30
CA THR A 138 -28.89 5.96 -3.59
C THR A 138 -28.05 6.59 -2.50
N TYR A 139 -26.78 6.90 -2.82
CA TYR A 139 -25.88 7.59 -1.92
C TYR A 139 -25.60 8.99 -2.47
N SER A 140 -26.35 9.98 -1.99
CA SER A 140 -26.34 11.36 -2.50
C SER A 140 -25.14 12.20 -2.00
N SER A 141 -24.02 11.57 -1.64
CA SER A 141 -22.89 12.27 -1.02
C SER A 141 -21.70 12.35 -1.96
N GLN A 142 -21.07 13.52 -2.01
CA GLN A 142 -19.79 13.69 -2.67
C GLN A 142 -18.67 12.93 -1.94
N LEU A 143 -18.88 12.45 -0.70
CA LEU A 143 -17.93 11.70 0.13
C LEU A 143 -17.85 10.21 -0.26
N THR A 144 -17.77 9.95 -1.56
CA THR A 144 -17.44 8.65 -2.14
C THR A 144 -16.06 8.72 -2.77
N PHE A 145 -15.37 7.59 -2.80
CA PHE A 145 -13.96 7.53 -3.21
C PHE A 145 -13.77 6.42 -4.23
N SER A 146 -13.02 6.68 -5.31
CA SER A 146 -12.59 5.61 -6.20
C SER A 146 -11.59 4.69 -5.50
N LEU A 147 -11.39 3.47 -6.01
CA LEU A 147 -10.30 2.62 -5.53
C LEU A 147 -8.93 3.29 -5.68
N GLU A 148 -8.74 4.11 -6.71
CA GLU A 148 -7.50 4.86 -6.94
C GLU A 148 -7.29 5.94 -5.87
N GLU A 149 -8.36 6.59 -5.41
CA GLU A 149 -8.31 7.62 -4.37
C GLU A 149 -8.08 7.03 -2.96
N LEU A 150 -8.55 5.80 -2.72
CA LEU A 150 -8.34 5.03 -1.49
C LEU A 150 -7.10 4.14 -1.51
N ALA A 151 -6.50 3.95 -2.69
CA ALA A 151 -5.20 3.33 -2.76
C ALA A 151 -4.23 4.14 -1.89
N PRO A 152 -3.17 3.52 -1.32
CA PRO A 152 -2.05 4.32 -0.86
C PRO A 152 -1.70 5.28 -2.00
N PRO A 153 -1.47 6.57 -1.71
CA PRO A 153 -1.20 7.54 -2.76
C PRO A 153 -0.15 6.92 -3.67
N VAL A 154 -0.53 6.64 -4.92
CA VAL A 154 0.45 6.63 -5.97
C VAL A 154 0.96 8.06 -5.90
N GLU A 155 2.19 8.27 -5.46
CA GLU A 155 2.79 9.59 -5.49
C GLU A 155 2.80 10.05 -6.96
N GLN A 156 1.70 10.67 -7.39
CA GLN A 156 1.71 11.65 -8.44
C GLN A 156 2.52 12.79 -7.86
N HIS A 157 3.81 12.76 -8.17
CA HIS A 157 4.71 13.84 -7.85
C HIS A 157 4.05 15.15 -8.30
N PRO A 158 3.92 16.15 -7.42
CA PRO A 158 3.53 17.48 -7.87
C PRO A 158 4.56 17.93 -8.91
N THR A 159 4.07 18.39 -10.06
CA THR A 159 4.86 19.25 -10.95
C THR A 159 5.13 20.55 -10.19
N HIS A 160 6.15 20.54 -9.33
CA HIS A 160 6.79 21.75 -8.86
C HIS A 160 7.86 22.17 -9.87
N PRO A 161 8.01 23.49 -10.08
CA PRO A 161 8.88 24.04 -11.10
C PRO A 161 10.33 23.69 -10.77
N SER A 162 11.09 23.43 -11.83
CA SER A 162 12.50 23.08 -11.79
C SER A 162 13.33 24.10 -11.01
N ALA A 163 13.83 23.72 -9.83
CA ALA A 163 14.97 24.30 -9.13
C ALA A 163 15.31 23.36 -7.96
N GLU A 164 16.45 22.68 -7.85
CA GLU A 164 17.69 22.63 -8.62
C GLU A 164 18.11 21.16 -8.70
N ARG A 165 18.45 20.72 -9.92
CA ARG A 165 19.15 19.46 -10.14
C ARG A 165 20.58 19.64 -9.69
N ASP A 166 20.95 18.89 -8.67
CA ASP A 166 22.22 18.18 -8.71
C ASP A 166 22.00 16.74 -8.22
N VAL A 167 21.12 16.01 -8.92
CA VAL A 167 21.18 14.54 -8.87
C VAL A 167 22.50 14.19 -9.54
N MET A 168 23.49 13.87 -8.71
CA MET A 168 24.85 13.58 -9.14
C MET A 168 24.79 12.62 -10.34
N PRO A 169 25.41 12.95 -11.49
CA PRO A 169 25.30 12.15 -12.72
C PRO A 169 25.67 10.67 -12.53
N ASN A 170 26.40 10.35 -11.45
CA ASN A 170 26.80 9.02 -11.08
C ASN A 170 25.64 8.10 -10.65
N VAL A 171 24.63 8.61 -9.92
CA VAL A 171 23.51 7.77 -9.43
C VAL A 171 22.67 7.24 -10.59
N LYS A 172 22.32 8.12 -11.54
CA LYS A 172 21.52 7.74 -12.70
C LYS A 172 22.25 6.70 -13.56
N LEU A 173 23.54 6.91 -13.83
CA LEU A 173 24.37 5.96 -14.59
C LEU A 173 24.46 4.60 -13.89
N SER A 174 24.68 4.57 -12.57
CA SER A 174 24.69 3.31 -11.81
C SER A 174 23.36 2.56 -11.89
N LEU A 175 22.22 3.26 -11.86
CA LEU A 175 20.90 2.64 -12.00
C LEU A 175 20.65 2.10 -13.42
N GLU A 176 21.08 2.85 -14.44
CA GLU A 176 21.03 2.40 -15.84
C GLU A 176 21.90 1.14 -16.05
N GLU A 177 23.11 1.10 -15.49
CA GLU A 177 23.96 -0.10 -15.51
C GLU A 177 23.34 -1.26 -14.73
N THR A 178 22.65 -0.98 -13.63
CA THR A 178 21.97 -2.00 -12.83
C THR A 178 20.86 -2.68 -13.62
N LEU A 179 20.10 -1.94 -14.43
CA LEU A 179 19.08 -2.53 -15.30
C LEU A 179 19.62 -3.37 -16.45
N LYS A 180 20.91 -3.25 -16.78
CA LYS A 180 21.55 -4.14 -17.78
C LYS A 180 21.84 -5.53 -17.22
N ILE A 181 21.66 -5.74 -15.91
CA ILE A 181 21.76 -7.07 -15.31
C ILE A 181 20.65 -7.96 -15.88
N GLU A 182 21.02 -9.15 -16.32
CA GLU A 182 20.08 -10.11 -16.92
C GLU A 182 18.93 -10.43 -15.96
N GLY A 183 17.70 -10.24 -16.44
CA GLY A 183 16.48 -10.42 -15.67
C GLY A 183 16.11 -9.25 -14.77
N ALA A 184 16.97 -8.24 -14.56
CA ALA A 184 16.60 -7.05 -13.83
C ALA A 184 15.56 -6.24 -14.62
N PHE A 185 14.46 -5.88 -13.95
CA PHE A 185 13.40 -5.06 -14.56
C PHE A 185 13.13 -3.78 -13.78
N ALA A 186 13.67 -3.65 -12.57
CA ALA A 186 13.54 -2.46 -11.75
C ALA A 186 14.70 -2.33 -10.76
N ALA A 187 15.17 -1.10 -10.53
CA ALA A 187 16.23 -0.79 -9.59
C ALA A 187 15.98 0.57 -8.90
N CYS A 188 16.37 0.70 -7.64
CA CYS A 188 16.38 1.97 -6.91
C CYS A 188 17.58 2.06 -5.96
N LEU A 189 18.11 3.26 -5.76
CA LEU A 189 19.01 3.61 -4.66
C LEU A 189 18.19 4.27 -3.54
N VAL A 190 18.26 3.72 -2.33
CA VAL A 190 17.34 4.05 -1.23
C VAL A 190 18.11 4.57 -0.02
N ASP A 191 17.56 5.58 0.65
CA ASP A 191 17.97 5.98 1.99
C ASP A 191 17.22 5.16 3.05
N ALA A 192 17.95 4.30 3.77
CA ALA A 192 17.41 3.39 4.78
C ALA A 192 16.82 4.09 6.00
N LYS A 193 17.12 5.38 6.23
CA LYS A 193 16.62 6.14 7.38
C LYS A 193 15.28 6.82 7.11
N SER A 194 15.01 7.20 5.88
CA SER A 194 13.75 7.82 5.43
C SER A 194 12.85 6.85 4.66
N GLY A 195 13.43 5.84 4.01
CA GLY A 195 12.74 4.99 3.04
C GLY A 195 12.61 5.63 1.66
N MET A 196 13.27 6.77 1.43
CA MET A 196 13.18 7.55 0.20
C MET A 196 14.08 6.96 -0.90
N CYS A 197 13.53 6.83 -2.11
CA CYS A 197 14.32 6.55 -3.31
C CYS A 197 15.06 7.81 -3.76
N LEU A 198 16.40 7.78 -3.73
CA LEU A 198 17.26 8.85 -4.23
C LEU A 198 17.33 8.85 -5.77
N GLY A 199 17.03 7.70 -6.38
CA GLY A 199 16.87 7.53 -7.81
C GLY A 199 16.29 6.15 -8.09
N SER A 200 15.43 6.07 -9.09
CA SER A 200 14.76 4.83 -9.51
C SER A 200 14.84 4.67 -11.03
N GLN A 201 14.83 3.43 -11.51
CA GLN A 201 14.79 3.11 -12.92
C GLN A 201 14.05 1.79 -13.14
N GLY A 202 13.21 1.74 -14.18
CA GLY A 202 12.43 0.55 -14.55
C GLY A 202 11.11 0.42 -13.79
N GLY A 203 10.63 -0.81 -13.62
CA GLY A 203 9.30 -1.12 -13.09
C GLY A 203 8.34 -1.59 -14.17
N THR A 204 7.10 -1.87 -13.75
CA THR A 204 6.00 -2.22 -14.66
C THR A 204 4.74 -1.47 -14.24
N ALA A 205 3.69 -1.53 -15.06
CA ALA A 205 2.38 -0.94 -14.69
C ALA A 205 1.83 -1.50 -13.35
N THR A 206 2.24 -2.70 -12.96
CA THR A 206 1.82 -3.37 -11.72
C THR A 206 2.92 -3.43 -10.66
N PHE A 207 4.11 -2.88 -10.93
CA PHE A 207 5.24 -2.91 -10.01
C PHE A 207 5.90 -1.54 -9.93
N ASN A 208 5.59 -0.82 -8.84
CA ASN A 208 6.26 0.43 -8.49
C ASN A 208 7.49 0.13 -7.62
N ILE A 209 8.67 0.41 -8.15
CA ILE A 209 9.95 0.17 -7.49
C ILE A 209 10.15 1.02 -6.23
N GLU A 210 9.61 2.23 -6.19
CA GLU A 210 9.77 3.17 -5.08
C GLU A 210 8.91 2.72 -3.89
N THR A 211 7.67 2.30 -4.15
CA THR A 211 6.82 1.69 -3.12
C THR A 211 7.45 0.40 -2.58
N ALA A 212 7.96 -0.44 -3.47
CA ALA A 212 8.63 -1.68 -3.08
C ALA A 212 9.92 -1.41 -2.29
N ALA A 213 10.70 -0.39 -2.66
CA ALA A 213 11.89 0.07 -1.93
C ALA A 213 11.56 0.57 -0.52
N ALA A 214 10.53 1.41 -0.39
CA ALA A 214 10.07 1.91 0.90
C ALA A 214 9.64 0.75 1.82
N ALA A 215 8.89 -0.23 1.31
CA ALA A 215 8.51 -1.42 2.08
C ALA A 215 9.73 -2.28 2.49
N ASN A 216 10.69 -2.46 1.57
CA ASN A 216 11.90 -3.25 1.84
C ASN A 216 12.89 -2.55 2.80
N THR A 217 12.79 -1.23 2.97
CA THR A 217 13.52 -0.49 4.01
C THR A 217 13.24 -1.06 5.41
N GLU A 218 12.00 -1.47 5.69
CA GLU A 218 11.65 -2.07 6.98
C GLU A 218 12.31 -3.43 7.19
N VAL A 219 12.55 -4.21 6.12
CA VAL A 219 13.30 -5.46 6.18
C VAL A 219 14.76 -5.21 6.56
N VAL A 220 15.39 -4.21 5.93
CA VAL A 220 16.76 -3.79 6.25
C VAL A 220 16.86 -3.33 7.71
N ARG A 221 15.95 -2.45 8.15
CA ARG A 221 15.91 -1.95 9.53
C ARG A 221 15.71 -3.05 10.54
N ALA A 222 14.77 -3.97 10.29
CA ALA A 222 14.51 -5.09 11.17
C ALA A 222 15.76 -5.97 11.33
N LYS A 223 16.47 -6.25 10.22
CA LYS A 223 17.71 -7.03 10.28
C LYS A 223 18.83 -6.29 11.01
N MET A 224 19.02 -5.00 10.76
CA MET A 224 20.01 -4.16 11.46
C MET A 224 19.74 -4.12 12.96
N LYS A 225 18.47 -3.95 13.36
CA LYS A 225 18.05 -4.02 14.76
C LYS A 225 18.33 -5.39 15.38
N ALA A 226 18.04 -6.48 14.67
CA ALA A 226 18.34 -7.83 15.13
C ALA A 226 19.85 -8.05 15.32
N MET A 227 20.69 -7.55 14.42
CA MET A 227 22.15 -7.62 14.56
C MET A 227 22.64 -6.86 15.79
N SER A 228 22.09 -5.67 16.04
CA SER A 228 22.39 -4.88 17.25
C SER A 228 22.00 -5.62 18.52
N VAL A 229 20.78 -6.19 18.59
CA VAL A 229 20.29 -6.96 19.75
C VAL A 229 21.13 -8.21 20.01
N LEU A 230 21.56 -8.89 18.95
CA LEU A 230 22.37 -10.11 19.05
C LEU A 230 23.88 -9.83 19.22
N GLY A 231 24.31 -8.57 19.19
CA GLY A 231 25.72 -8.19 19.27
C GLY A 231 26.57 -8.63 18.07
N ILE A 232 25.95 -8.83 16.90
CA ILE A 232 26.65 -9.20 15.66
C ILE A 232 27.42 -7.98 15.15
N LYS A 233 28.76 -8.03 15.22
CA LYS A 233 29.67 -6.95 14.78
C LYS A 233 30.10 -7.12 13.32
N ASP A 234 29.13 -7.37 12.45
CA ASP A 234 29.33 -7.51 11.01
C ASP A 234 28.41 -6.55 10.25
N ARG A 235 28.54 -6.47 8.93
CA ARG A 235 27.62 -5.73 8.05
C ARG A 235 26.78 -6.68 7.21
N ILE A 236 25.62 -6.21 6.79
CA ILE A 236 24.82 -6.90 5.78
C ILE A 236 25.53 -6.73 4.44
N GLU A 237 26.01 -7.82 3.84
CA GLU A 237 26.56 -7.78 2.49
C GLU A 237 25.45 -7.61 1.44
N ASP A 238 24.46 -8.49 1.48
CA ASP A 238 23.20 -8.34 0.77
C ASP A 238 22.09 -9.13 1.45
N ILE A 239 20.85 -8.85 1.06
CA ILE A 239 19.66 -9.61 1.41
C ILE A 239 19.04 -10.08 0.10
N LEU A 240 18.80 -11.38 0.01
CA LEU A 240 18.06 -12.00 -1.08
C LEU A 240 16.68 -12.43 -0.58
N ILE A 241 15.64 -11.95 -1.25
CA ILE A 241 14.27 -12.43 -1.07
C ILE A 241 13.85 -13.12 -2.37
N THR A 242 13.40 -14.37 -2.26
CA THR A 242 12.97 -15.19 -3.39
C THR A 242 11.47 -15.37 -3.37
N LEU A 243 10.80 -15.00 -4.45
CA LEU A 243 9.38 -15.21 -4.69
C LEU A 243 9.17 -16.26 -5.82
N GLY A 244 7.90 -16.55 -6.12
CA GLY A 244 7.55 -17.48 -7.20
C GLY A 244 8.14 -17.07 -8.54
N GLU A 245 7.97 -15.79 -8.91
CA GLU A 245 8.36 -15.24 -10.22
C GLU A 245 9.50 -14.22 -10.15
N GLN A 246 9.91 -13.82 -8.94
CA GLN A 246 10.82 -12.68 -8.75
C GLN A 246 11.94 -13.01 -7.77
N TYR A 247 13.12 -12.44 -8.04
CA TYR A 247 14.17 -12.27 -7.05
C TYR A 247 14.25 -10.79 -6.66
N HIS A 248 14.51 -10.53 -5.39
CA HIS A 248 14.76 -9.21 -4.87
C HIS A 248 16.11 -9.21 -4.17
N VAL A 249 17.02 -8.35 -4.63
CA VAL A 249 18.35 -8.20 -4.06
C VAL A 249 18.44 -6.81 -3.45
N ILE A 250 18.77 -6.76 -2.17
CA ILE A 250 19.03 -5.52 -1.43
C ILE A 250 20.49 -5.51 -1.02
N ARG A 251 21.26 -4.52 -1.46
CA ARG A 251 22.69 -4.41 -1.19
C ARG A 251 23.02 -3.07 -0.51
N PRO A 252 23.23 -3.04 0.81
CA PRO A 252 23.75 -1.86 1.49
C PRO A 252 25.08 -1.40 0.91
N LEU A 253 25.26 -0.09 0.79
CA LEU A 253 26.52 0.50 0.33
C LEU A 253 27.57 0.37 1.42
N ALA A 254 28.73 -0.16 1.06
CA ALA A 254 29.90 -0.20 1.95
C ALA A 254 30.56 1.17 2.08
N SER A 255 30.44 2.03 1.05
CA SER A 255 31.01 3.38 1.03
C SER A 255 30.22 4.38 1.87
N ARG A 256 28.91 4.16 2.06
CA ARG A 256 28.02 5.09 2.74
C ARG A 256 26.93 4.35 3.52
N GLU A 257 27.11 4.30 4.83
CA GLU A 257 26.11 3.72 5.72
C GLU A 257 24.76 4.41 5.57
N GLY A 258 23.69 3.63 5.69
CA GLY A 258 22.32 4.14 5.57
C GLY A 258 21.81 4.22 4.13
N LEU A 259 22.60 3.87 3.11
CA LEU A 259 22.12 3.73 1.74
C LEU A 259 22.16 2.26 1.27
N PHE A 260 21.25 1.88 0.38
CA PHE A 260 21.29 0.57 -0.26
C PHE A 260 20.74 0.60 -1.69
N PHE A 261 21.26 -0.28 -2.54
CA PHE A 261 20.62 -0.64 -3.79
C PHE A 261 19.52 -1.66 -3.55
N TYR A 262 18.41 -1.49 -4.26
CA TYR A 262 17.35 -2.47 -4.37
C TYR A 262 17.11 -2.80 -5.84
N VAL A 263 17.15 -4.10 -6.17
CA VAL A 263 16.95 -4.60 -7.53
C VAL A 263 15.89 -5.70 -7.52
N ALA A 264 14.91 -5.60 -8.40
CA ALA A 264 13.95 -6.65 -8.68
C ALA A 264 14.28 -7.32 -10.02
N LEU A 265 14.33 -8.65 -10.01
CA LEU A 265 14.65 -9.47 -11.17
C LEU A 265 13.54 -10.49 -11.45
N ASN A 266 13.30 -10.78 -12.72
CA ASN A 266 12.44 -11.87 -13.16
C ASN A 266 13.20 -13.20 -13.02
N ARG A 267 12.64 -14.11 -12.22
CA ARG A 267 13.27 -15.39 -11.90
C ARG A 267 13.45 -16.30 -13.13
N ALA A 268 12.60 -16.16 -14.14
CA ALA A 268 12.63 -17.03 -15.32
C ALA A 268 13.90 -16.87 -16.16
N ASN A 269 14.53 -15.69 -16.14
CA ASN A 269 15.71 -15.37 -16.93
C ASN A 269 16.87 -14.79 -16.12
N ALA A 270 16.70 -14.48 -14.83
CA ALA A 270 17.78 -13.93 -14.03
C ALA A 270 18.88 -14.95 -13.69
N ASN A 271 20.13 -14.58 -13.95
CA ASN A 271 21.30 -15.25 -13.39
C ASN A 271 21.65 -14.62 -12.03
N LEU A 272 21.19 -15.22 -10.94
CA LEU A 272 21.33 -14.67 -9.59
C LEU A 272 22.79 -14.45 -9.17
N ALA A 273 23.69 -15.37 -9.52
CA ALA A 273 25.11 -15.24 -9.18
C ALA A 273 25.72 -14.02 -9.88
N MET A 274 25.43 -13.87 -11.19
CA MET A 274 25.88 -12.72 -11.96
C MET A 274 25.23 -11.43 -11.48
N ALA A 275 23.95 -11.45 -11.12
CA ALA A 275 23.25 -10.28 -10.61
C ALA A 275 23.90 -9.73 -9.33
N ARG A 276 24.18 -10.60 -8.36
CA ARG A 276 24.86 -10.20 -7.11
C ARG A 276 26.28 -9.68 -7.36
N PHE A 277 27.01 -10.36 -8.24
CA PHE A 277 28.36 -9.94 -8.63
C PHE A 277 28.37 -8.56 -9.29
N ARG A 278 27.55 -8.35 -10.32
CA ARG A 278 27.45 -7.07 -11.06
C ARG A 278 26.95 -5.95 -10.17
N LEU A 279 25.97 -6.21 -9.31
CA LEU A 279 25.48 -5.21 -8.36
C LEU A 279 26.56 -4.78 -7.37
N ALA A 280 27.44 -5.71 -6.95
CA ALA A 280 28.58 -5.39 -6.10
C ALA A 280 29.65 -4.55 -6.84
N GLU A 281 29.87 -4.77 -8.15
CA GLU A 281 30.75 -3.93 -8.95
C GLU A 281 30.20 -2.50 -9.09
N ILE A 282 28.91 -2.37 -9.39
CA ILE A 282 28.23 -1.09 -9.54
C ILE A 282 28.25 -0.31 -8.22
N GLU A 283 27.96 -0.99 -7.11
CA GLU A 283 28.01 -0.40 -5.76
C GLU A 283 29.39 0.17 -5.42
N LYS A 284 30.47 -0.55 -5.74
CA LYS A 284 31.84 -0.06 -5.54
C LYS A 284 32.21 1.13 -6.44
N GLY A 285 31.63 1.21 -7.63
CA GLY A 285 31.86 2.31 -8.57
C GLY A 285 31.11 3.60 -8.24
N LEU A 286 30.08 3.52 -7.38
CA LEU A 286 29.25 4.65 -7.02
C LEU A 286 29.97 5.58 -6.02
N GLN A 287 30.23 6.81 -6.48
CA GLN A 287 30.77 7.92 -5.70
C GLN A 287 29.63 8.91 -5.40
N LEU A 288 29.39 9.16 -4.12
CA LEU A 288 28.31 9.97 -3.54
C LEU A 288 28.85 11.01 -2.56
#